data_AF-A0AAD1C670-F1
#
_entry.id   AF-A0AAD1C670-F1
#
_cell.length_a   1.000
_cell.length_b   1.000
_cell.length_c   1.000
_cell.angle_alpha   90.00
_cell.angle_beta   90.00
_cell.angle_gamma   90.00
#
_symmetry.space_group_name_H-M   'P 1'
#
loop_
_entity.id
_entity.type
_entity.pdbx_description
1 polymer ?
#
loop_
_entity_poly.entity_id
_entity_poly.type
_entity_poly.pdbx_seq_one_letter_code
_entity_poly.pdbx_strand_id
1 'polypeptide(L)'
;MFNELKRYFYYRKQYKFDSLCDAIYTLIFIVGIIMIFSGQTLLNILYFYIYFLVTNITLLANEELEYEIRTSQYDNLITSKYKVKRIYLRRIVAYLVWSSILFIISLFVSNVFGSSTHFVFPKMSIFGAIVFVSINLVLFLVFYMGVIKLTEKFKRVSVLLNFLNTIFLFYSGLVFPTSFETFADMLNKILSLGNN
;
A
#
# COMPACT_ATOMS: atom_id res chain seq x y z
N MET A 1 -13.64 20.64 13.98
CA MET A 1 -12.91 20.12 12.80
C MET A 1 -12.70 18.63 13.05
N PHE A 2 -13.43 17.74 12.38
CA PHE A 2 -13.26 16.30 12.57
C PHE A 2 -11.85 15.93 12.12
N ASN A 3 -10.99 15.57 13.07
CA ASN A 3 -9.69 15.02 12.76
C ASN A 3 -9.94 13.59 12.28
N GLU A 4 -9.94 13.36 10.97
CA GLU A 4 -10.19 12.04 10.37
C GLU A 4 -9.25 10.98 10.95
N LEU A 5 -8.04 11.36 11.34
CA LEU A 5 -7.11 10.50 12.05
C LEU A 5 -7.66 10.04 13.41
N LYS A 6 -8.27 10.96 14.19
CA LYS A 6 -8.94 10.61 15.46
C LYS A 6 -10.18 9.74 15.23
N ARG A 7 -10.95 10.00 14.16
CA ARG A 7 -12.10 9.18 13.77
C ARG A 7 -11.66 7.75 13.40
N TYR A 8 -10.61 7.63 12.60
CA TYR A 8 -10.03 6.36 12.20
C TYR A 8 -9.59 5.52 13.40
N PHE A 9 -8.82 6.10 14.32
CA PHE A 9 -8.39 5.40 15.54
C PHE A 9 -9.56 5.08 16.48
N TYR A 10 -10.57 5.95 16.57
CA TYR A 10 -11.77 5.68 17.36
C TYR A 10 -12.55 4.48 16.81
N TYR A 11 -12.72 4.41 15.49
CA TYR A 11 -13.40 3.31 14.82
C TYR A 11 -12.67 1.97 15.05
N ARG A 12 -11.35 1.92 14.83
CA ARG A 12 -10.55 0.71 15.14
C ARG A 12 -10.58 0.33 16.62
N LYS A 13 -10.69 1.30 17.53
CA LYS A 13 -10.84 1.04 18.97
C LYS A 13 -12.23 0.48 19.33
N GLN A 14 -13.26 0.80 18.55
CA GLN A 14 -14.60 0.28 18.76
C GLN A 14 -14.74 -1.15 18.22
N TYR A 15 -14.15 -1.42 17.06
CA TYR A 15 -14.08 -2.74 16.42
C TYR A 15 -12.73 -3.42 16.67
N LYS A 16 -12.40 -3.64 17.96
CA LYS A 16 -11.07 -4.14 18.37
C LYS A 16 -10.75 -5.52 17.80
N PHE A 17 -11.74 -6.41 17.76
CA PHE A 17 -11.54 -7.78 17.30
C PHE A 17 -11.21 -7.79 15.80
N ASP A 18 -12.04 -7.14 14.98
CA ASP A 18 -11.80 -7.00 13.54
C ASP A 18 -10.44 -6.32 13.27
N SER A 19 -10.13 -5.23 13.96
CA SER A 19 -8.84 -4.55 13.82
C SER A 19 -7.64 -5.43 14.21
N LEU A 20 -7.81 -6.36 15.15
CA LEU A 20 -6.76 -7.29 15.56
C LEU A 20 -6.60 -8.39 14.50
N CYS A 21 -7.71 -8.94 13.99
CA CYS A 21 -7.69 -9.91 12.91
C CYS A 21 -7.04 -9.34 11.64
N ASP A 22 -7.39 -8.11 11.25
CA ASP A 22 -6.75 -7.42 10.12
C ASP A 22 -5.24 -7.26 10.32
N ALA A 23 -4.82 -6.87 11.53
CA ALA A 23 -3.41 -6.70 11.85
C ALA A 23 -2.66 -8.03 11.78
N ILE A 24 -3.24 -9.11 12.31
CA ILE A 24 -2.66 -10.46 12.24
C ILE A 24 -2.58 -10.93 10.78
N TYR A 25 -3.65 -10.75 10.00
CA TYR A 25 -3.66 -11.12 8.58
C TYR A 25 -2.54 -10.39 7.81
N THR A 26 -2.42 -9.08 8.03
CA THR A 26 -1.37 -8.26 7.41
C THR A 26 0.03 -8.74 7.82
N LEU A 27 0.21 -9.08 9.09
CA LEU A 27 1.46 -9.59 9.62
C LEU A 27 1.82 -10.94 8.99
N ILE A 28 0.88 -11.89 8.95
CA ILE A 28 1.08 -13.19 8.30
C ILE A 28 1.41 -13.01 6.82
N PHE A 29 0.74 -12.11 6.12
CA PHE A 29 1.01 -11.82 4.72
C PHE A 29 2.44 -11.30 4.51
N ILE A 30 2.86 -10.28 5.26
CA ILE A 30 4.18 -9.68 5.14
C ILE A 30 5.27 -10.68 5.52
N VAL A 31 5.13 -11.35 6.66
CA VAL A 31 6.10 -12.35 7.14
C VAL A 31 6.15 -13.56 6.18
N GLY A 32 5.00 -13.99 5.67
CA GLY A 32 4.89 -15.07 4.69
C GLY A 32 5.64 -14.74 3.39
N ILE A 33 5.47 -13.52 2.87
CA ILE A 33 6.26 -13.05 1.72
C ILE A 33 7.75 -13.04 2.09
N ILE A 34 8.15 -12.48 3.22
CA ILE A 34 9.58 -12.44 3.60
C ILE A 34 10.18 -13.87 3.65
N MET A 35 9.45 -14.82 4.24
CA MET A 35 9.87 -16.23 4.35
C MET A 35 9.98 -16.95 3.00
N ILE A 36 9.13 -16.63 2.02
CA ILE A 36 9.21 -17.24 0.67
C ILE A 36 10.51 -16.83 -0.05
N PHE A 37 10.99 -15.60 0.17
CA PHE A 37 12.11 -15.02 -0.58
C PHE A 37 13.47 -15.22 0.08
N SER A 38 13.49 -15.46 1.40
CA SER A 38 14.72 -15.76 2.13
C SER A 38 15.46 -16.99 1.58
N GLY A 39 14.79 -17.84 0.79
CA GLY A 39 15.40 -19.02 0.19
C GLY A 39 16.18 -18.82 -1.11
N GLN A 40 16.00 -17.72 -1.86
CA GLN A 40 16.47 -17.67 -3.27
C GLN A 40 17.04 -16.33 -3.77
N THR A 41 16.60 -15.16 -3.28
CA THR A 41 17.01 -13.86 -3.83
C THR A 41 17.04 -12.74 -2.79
N LEU A 42 17.96 -11.78 -2.95
CA LEU A 42 18.01 -10.56 -2.14
C LEU A 42 16.73 -9.72 -2.36
N LEU A 43 15.90 -9.60 -1.32
CA LEU A 43 14.66 -8.82 -1.39
C LEU A 43 14.97 -7.35 -1.09
N ASN A 44 14.58 -6.49 -2.02
CA ASN A 44 14.71 -5.05 -1.83
C ASN A 44 13.54 -4.53 -0.98
N ILE A 45 13.84 -4.17 0.27
CA ILE A 45 12.83 -3.74 1.25
C ILE A 45 12.06 -2.53 0.74
N LEU A 46 12.72 -1.58 0.07
CA LEU A 46 12.09 -0.33 -0.35
C LEU A 46 11.01 -0.58 -1.41
N TYR A 47 11.29 -1.44 -2.40
CA TYR A 47 10.31 -1.81 -3.42
C TYR A 47 9.14 -2.58 -2.81
N PHE A 48 9.43 -3.55 -1.93
CA PHE A 48 8.40 -4.32 -1.26
C PHE A 48 7.52 -3.44 -0.36
N TYR A 49 8.12 -2.50 0.36
CA TYR A 49 7.42 -1.54 1.19
C TYR A 49 6.47 -0.65 0.38
N ILE A 50 6.93 -0.12 -0.76
CA ILE A 50 6.08 0.69 -1.64
C ILE A 50 4.93 -0.13 -2.20
N TYR A 51 5.21 -1.34 -2.69
CA TYR A 51 4.18 -2.27 -3.17
C TYR A 51 3.14 -2.55 -2.09
N PHE A 52 3.58 -2.87 -0.88
CA PHE A 52 2.71 -3.12 0.27
C PHE A 52 1.85 -1.90 0.61
N LEU A 53 2.44 -0.70 0.69
CA LEU A 53 1.69 0.51 0.99
C LEU A 53 0.62 0.80 -0.08
N VAL A 54 0.98 0.73 -1.36
CA VAL A 54 0.06 1.02 -2.47
C VAL A 54 -1.15 0.10 -2.41
N THR A 55 -0.90 -1.19 -2.27
CA THR A 55 -1.94 -2.22 -2.30
C THR A 55 -2.81 -2.16 -1.05
N ASN A 56 -2.21 -2.12 0.13
CA ASN A 56 -2.92 -2.12 1.40
C ASN A 56 -3.76 -0.84 1.60
N ILE A 57 -3.20 0.34 1.31
CA ILE A 57 -3.94 1.61 1.47
C ILE A 57 -5.11 1.67 0.50
N THR A 58 -4.92 1.19 -0.74
CA THR A 58 -5.99 1.21 -1.75
C THR A 58 -7.12 0.26 -1.38
N LEU A 59 -6.81 -0.94 -0.89
CA LEU A 59 -7.82 -1.90 -0.43
C LEU A 59 -8.60 -1.37 0.78
N LEU A 60 -7.91 -0.88 1.82
CA LEU A 60 -8.54 -0.30 3.01
C LEU A 60 -9.48 0.86 2.64
N ALA A 61 -9.03 1.76 1.77
CA ALA A 61 -9.86 2.88 1.35
C ALA A 61 -11.08 2.45 0.54
N ASN A 62 -10.94 1.41 -0.30
CA ASN A 62 -12.06 0.85 -1.03
C ASN A 62 -13.07 0.16 -0.12
N GLU A 63 -12.61 -0.67 0.82
CA GLU A 63 -13.48 -1.36 1.77
C GLU A 63 -14.28 -0.38 2.62
N GLU A 64 -13.62 0.67 3.14
CA GLU A 64 -14.29 1.72 3.92
C GLU A 64 -15.31 2.49 3.06
N LEU A 65 -14.97 2.82 1.81
CA LEU A 65 -15.91 3.48 0.88
C LEU A 65 -17.10 2.60 0.52
N GLU A 66 -16.89 1.32 0.21
CA GLU A 66 -17.99 0.38 -0.06
C GLU A 66 -18.89 0.24 1.16
N TYR A 67 -18.32 0.19 2.38
CA TYR A 67 -19.08 0.16 3.62
C TYR A 67 -19.90 1.44 3.84
N GLU A 68 -19.30 2.62 3.64
CA GLU A 68 -19.99 3.91 3.77
C GLU A 68 -21.12 4.07 2.73
N ILE A 69 -20.96 3.53 1.51
CA ILE A 69 -22.01 3.50 0.48
C ILE A 69 -23.16 2.57 0.89
N ARG A 70 -22.87 1.37 1.42
CA ARG A 70 -23.89 0.40 1.83
C ARG A 70 -24.69 0.84 3.05
N THR A 71 -24.08 1.61 3.94
CA THR A 71 -24.69 2.08 5.19
C THR A 71 -25.37 3.45 5.06
N SER A 72 -25.49 3.98 3.83
CA SER A 72 -26.01 5.34 3.55
C SER A 72 -25.26 6.48 4.26
N GLN A 73 -24.12 6.20 4.88
CA GLN A 73 -23.24 7.21 5.45
C GLN A 73 -22.60 8.06 4.34
N TYR A 74 -22.49 7.52 3.14
CA TYR A 74 -22.02 8.23 1.96
C TYR A 74 -22.91 9.44 1.60
N ASP A 75 -24.23 9.34 1.77
CA ASP A 75 -25.15 10.46 1.50
C ASP A 75 -24.90 11.63 2.48
N ASN A 76 -24.52 11.32 3.72
CA ASN A 76 -24.08 12.32 4.70
C ASN A 76 -22.73 12.95 4.33
N LEU A 77 -21.85 12.23 3.62
CA LEU A 77 -20.57 12.75 3.14
C LEU A 77 -20.76 13.68 1.93
N ILE A 78 -21.69 13.36 1.02
CA ILE A 78 -22.04 14.21 -0.13
C ILE A 78 -22.66 15.53 0.35
N THR A 79 -23.57 15.47 1.33
CA THR A 79 -24.25 16.64 1.91
C THR A 79 -23.36 17.43 2.86
N SER A 80 -22.19 16.89 3.24
CA SER A 80 -21.22 17.59 4.06
C SER A 80 -20.59 18.78 3.32
N LYS A 81 -20.09 19.76 4.08
CA LYS A 81 -19.44 20.97 3.55
C LYS A 81 -18.16 20.67 2.73
N TYR A 82 -17.63 19.44 2.77
CA TYR A 82 -16.37 19.08 2.12
C TYR A 82 -16.58 18.05 1.03
N LYS A 83 -15.93 18.26 -0.13
CA LYS A 83 -15.92 17.26 -1.22
C LYS A 83 -15.34 15.94 -0.70
N VAL A 84 -15.99 14.82 -1.03
CA VAL A 84 -15.58 13.44 -0.69
C VAL A 84 -14.09 13.20 -0.94
N LYS A 85 -13.58 13.63 -2.10
CA LYS A 85 -12.16 13.57 -2.47
C LYS A 85 -11.21 14.14 -1.40
N ARG A 86 -11.58 15.24 -0.75
CA ARG A 86 -10.74 15.89 0.27
C ARG A 86 -10.73 15.11 1.59
N ILE A 87 -11.81 14.39 1.88
CA ILE A 87 -11.91 13.52 3.07
C ILE A 87 -11.00 12.31 2.86
N TYR A 88 -11.12 11.64 1.72
CA TYR A 88 -10.27 10.49 1.40
C TYR A 88 -8.78 10.84 1.29
N LEU A 89 -8.42 12.00 0.73
CA LEU A 89 -7.04 12.49 0.76
C LEU A 89 -6.49 12.67 2.18
N ARG A 90 -7.32 13.08 3.15
CA ARG A 90 -6.90 13.18 4.55
C ARG A 90 -6.76 11.81 5.21
N ARG A 91 -7.60 10.84 4.84
CA ARG A 91 -7.55 9.47 5.35
C ARG A 91 -6.28 8.72 4.93
N ILE A 92 -5.72 9.03 3.75
CA ILE A 92 -4.43 8.47 3.29
C ILE A 92 -3.35 8.59 4.38
N VAL A 93 -3.26 9.72 5.08
CA VAL A 93 -2.25 9.93 6.13
C VAL A 93 -2.43 8.93 7.27
N ALA A 94 -3.67 8.67 7.69
CA ALA A 94 -3.96 7.70 8.74
C ALA A 94 -3.63 6.27 8.29
N TYR A 95 -4.01 5.90 7.06
CA TYR A 95 -3.71 4.59 6.49
C TYR A 95 -2.21 4.37 6.32
N LEU A 96 -1.47 5.41 5.92
CA LEU A 96 -0.02 5.36 5.74
C LEU A 96 0.67 5.13 7.09
N VAL A 97 0.34 5.92 8.11
CA VAL A 97 0.91 5.75 9.46
C VAL A 97 0.63 4.34 9.98
N TRP A 98 -0.61 3.87 9.88
CA TRP A 98 -1.00 2.55 10.37
C TRP A 98 -0.29 1.41 9.62
N SER A 99 -0.29 1.45 8.29
CA SER A 99 0.36 0.43 7.46
C SER A 99 1.88 0.40 7.70
N SER A 100 2.50 1.56 7.88
CA SER A 100 3.94 1.66 8.19
C SER A 100 4.27 0.99 9.52
N ILE A 101 3.45 1.20 10.55
CA ILE A 101 3.61 0.55 11.87
C ILE A 101 3.52 -0.97 11.72
N LEU A 102 2.50 -1.48 11.01
CA LEU A 102 2.35 -2.92 10.79
C LEU A 102 3.53 -3.51 10.02
N PHE A 103 4.05 -2.80 9.03
CA PHE A 103 5.21 -3.24 8.26
C PHE A 103 6.47 -3.34 9.13
N ILE A 104 6.74 -2.33 9.97
CA ILE A 104 7.88 -2.34 10.89
C ILE A 104 7.77 -3.49 11.91
N ILE A 105 6.58 -3.70 12.47
CA ILE A 105 6.32 -4.84 13.39
C ILE A 105 6.59 -6.16 12.66
N SER A 106 6.13 -6.29 11.41
CA SER A 106 6.33 -7.51 10.62
C SER A 106 7.80 -7.80 10.34
N LEU A 107 8.60 -6.77 10.05
CA LEU A 107 10.06 -6.91 9.92
C LEU A 107 10.73 -7.36 11.21
N PHE A 108 10.29 -6.81 12.36
CA PHE A 108 10.81 -7.23 13.64
C PHE A 108 10.48 -8.71 13.92
N VAL A 109 9.24 -9.11 13.64
CA VAL A 109 8.78 -10.48 13.82
C VAL A 109 9.53 -11.44 12.88
N SER A 110 9.72 -11.10 11.60
CA SER A 110 10.48 -11.95 10.68
C SER A 110 11.93 -12.17 11.13
N ASN A 111 12.55 -11.15 11.72
CA ASN A 111 13.90 -11.27 12.29
C ASN A 111 13.95 -12.23 13.48
N VAL A 112 12.93 -12.23 14.34
CA VAL A 112 12.83 -13.15 15.49
C VAL A 112 12.64 -14.60 15.04
N PHE A 113 11.89 -14.84 13.97
CA PHE A 113 11.63 -16.19 13.43
C PHE A 113 12.77 -16.77 12.57
N GLY A 114 13.97 -16.19 12.61
CA GLY A 114 15.16 -16.79 12.00
C GLY A 114 15.26 -16.64 10.48
N SER A 115 14.46 -15.77 9.86
CA SER A 115 14.67 -15.29 8.48
C SER A 115 15.79 -14.24 8.44
N SER A 116 16.88 -14.48 9.16
CA SER A 116 18.03 -13.60 9.13
C SER A 116 18.71 -13.77 7.78
N THR A 117 19.01 -12.63 7.16
CA THR A 117 19.75 -12.44 5.91
C THR A 117 18.91 -12.44 4.64
N HIS A 118 19.16 -11.39 3.84
CA HIS A 118 18.72 -11.12 2.46
C HIS A 118 17.93 -9.82 2.25
N PHE A 119 17.81 -8.98 3.26
CA PHE A 119 17.37 -7.61 3.06
C PHE A 119 18.48 -6.75 2.43
N VAL A 120 18.21 -6.21 1.25
CA VAL A 120 19.09 -5.22 0.64
C VAL A 120 18.37 -3.88 0.60
N PHE A 121 18.97 -2.89 1.24
CA PHE A 121 18.61 -1.52 0.94
C PHE A 121 19.19 -1.16 -0.42
N PRO A 122 18.38 -0.59 -1.34
CA PRO A 122 18.88 -0.16 -2.63
C PRO A 122 19.98 0.87 -2.40
N LYS A 123 21.15 0.64 -3.00
CA LYS A 123 22.21 1.64 -3.07
C LYS A 123 21.79 2.71 -4.06
N MET A 124 21.04 3.70 -3.60
CA MET A 124 20.61 4.85 -4.40
C MET A 124 21.28 6.12 -3.91
N SER A 125 21.62 7.02 -4.83
CA SER A 125 22.01 8.38 -4.47
C SER A 125 20.81 9.10 -3.83
N ILE A 126 21.07 10.10 -2.98
CA ILE A 126 20.00 10.87 -2.31
C ILE A 126 19.04 11.47 -3.35
N PHE A 127 19.58 12.02 -4.44
CA PHE A 127 18.78 12.54 -5.54
C PHE A 127 17.94 11.46 -6.22
N GLY A 128 18.54 10.30 -6.53
CA GLY A 128 17.83 9.16 -7.10
C GLY A 128 16.69 8.68 -6.21
N ALA A 129 16.90 8.63 -4.90
CA ALA A 129 15.87 8.27 -3.93
C ALA A 129 14.71 9.28 -3.89
N ILE A 130 14.99 10.58 -3.94
CA ILE A 130 13.96 11.64 -3.96
C ILE A 130 13.10 11.52 -5.22
N VAL A 131 13.74 11.41 -6.39
CA VAL A 131 13.03 11.25 -7.67
C VAL A 131 12.18 9.98 -7.68
N PHE A 132 12.76 8.87 -7.23
CA PHE A 132 12.09 7.59 -7.15
C PHE A 132 10.85 7.64 -6.25
N VAL A 133 10.97 8.16 -5.03
CA VAL A 133 9.84 8.31 -4.10
C VAL A 133 8.77 9.25 -4.68
N SER A 134 9.18 10.35 -5.31
CA SER A 134 8.27 11.33 -5.90
C SER A 134 7.44 10.73 -7.04
N ILE A 135 8.07 9.99 -7.96
CA ILE A 135 7.37 9.31 -9.06
C ILE A 135 6.37 8.29 -8.50
N ASN A 136 6.79 7.44 -7.56
CA ASN A 136 5.90 6.44 -6.97
C ASN A 136 4.73 7.09 -6.22
N LEU A 137 4.96 8.20 -5.53
CA LEU A 137 3.90 8.94 -4.83
C LEU A 137 2.88 9.52 -5.80
N VAL A 138 3.32 10.10 -6.93
CA VAL A 138 2.41 10.60 -7.96
C VAL A 138 1.59 9.47 -8.57
N LEU A 139 2.25 8.37 -8.96
CA LEU A 139 1.57 7.19 -9.52
C LEU A 139 0.56 6.60 -8.53
N PHE A 140 0.94 6.47 -7.27
CA PHE A 140 0.06 6.02 -6.20
C PHE A 140 -1.17 6.92 -6.05
N LEU A 141 -0.99 8.24 -6.01
CA LEU A 141 -2.12 9.18 -5.88
C LEU A 141 -3.06 9.11 -7.07
N VAL A 142 -2.54 8.99 -8.29
CA VAL A 142 -3.36 8.84 -9.50
C VAL A 142 -4.17 7.54 -9.43
N PHE A 143 -3.51 6.43 -9.09
CA PHE A 143 -4.16 5.13 -8.93
C PHE A 143 -5.24 5.16 -7.85
N TYR A 144 -4.90 5.64 -6.65
CA TYR A 144 -5.80 5.77 -5.52
C TYR A 144 -7.05 6.60 -5.86
N MET A 145 -6.88 7.76 -6.48
CA MET A 145 -7.99 8.62 -6.90
C MET A 145 -8.84 7.96 -8.00
N GLY A 146 -8.22 7.19 -8.89
CA GLY A 146 -8.90 6.38 -9.88
C GLY A 146 -9.81 5.34 -9.24
N VAL A 147 -9.29 4.61 -8.24
CA VAL A 147 -10.05 3.60 -7.49
C VAL A 147 -11.23 4.21 -6.77
N ILE A 148 -11.03 5.28 -5.99
CA ILE A 148 -12.13 5.98 -5.30
C ILE A 148 -13.24 6.35 -6.28
N LYS A 149 -12.90 6.96 -7.42
CA LYS A 149 -13.89 7.35 -8.43
C LYS A 149 -14.61 6.14 -9.04
N LEU A 150 -13.90 5.02 -9.22
CA LEU A 150 -14.49 3.79 -9.75
C LEU A 150 -15.46 3.19 -8.74
N THR A 151 -15.11 3.20 -7.45
CA THR A 151 -15.96 2.73 -6.36
C THR A 151 -17.19 3.60 -6.17
N GLU A 152 -17.07 4.93 -6.30
CA GLU A 152 -18.23 5.83 -6.33
C GLU A 152 -19.20 5.50 -7.48
N LYS A 153 -18.67 5.16 -8.67
CA LYS A 153 -19.48 4.88 -9.87
C LYS A 153 -20.15 3.50 -9.81
N PHE A 154 -19.40 2.47 -9.44
CA PHE A 154 -19.84 1.07 -9.53
C PHE A 154 -20.30 0.47 -8.19
N LYS A 155 -20.13 1.19 -7.07
CA LYS A 155 -20.50 0.81 -5.70
C LYS A 155 -19.81 -0.43 -5.12
N ARG A 156 -19.30 -1.33 -5.96
CA ARG A 156 -18.57 -2.54 -5.59
C ARG A 156 -17.45 -2.81 -6.59
N VAL A 157 -16.21 -2.69 -6.14
CA VAL A 157 -15.00 -2.79 -6.97
C VAL A 157 -13.96 -3.72 -6.35
N SER A 158 -14.18 -4.19 -5.12
CA SER A 158 -13.27 -5.07 -4.38
C SER A 158 -12.74 -6.26 -5.21
N VAL A 159 -13.59 -6.90 -6.02
CA VAL A 159 -13.18 -8.03 -6.88
C VAL A 159 -12.18 -7.59 -7.95
N LEU A 160 -12.44 -6.45 -8.60
CA LEU A 160 -11.52 -5.88 -9.59
C LEU A 160 -10.20 -5.47 -8.93
N LEU A 161 -10.23 -4.89 -7.74
CA LEU A 161 -9.02 -4.51 -7.02
C LEU A 161 -8.20 -5.71 -6.61
N ASN A 162 -8.84 -6.78 -6.12
CA ASN A 162 -8.14 -8.01 -5.79
C ASN A 162 -7.52 -8.65 -7.03
N PHE A 163 -8.20 -8.60 -8.17
CA PHE A 163 -7.64 -9.03 -9.46
C PHE A 163 -6.43 -8.17 -9.88
N LEU A 164 -6.54 -6.83 -9.80
CA LEU A 164 -5.42 -5.92 -10.11
C LEU A 164 -4.23 -6.11 -9.16
N ASN A 165 -4.49 -6.29 -7.86
CA ASN A 165 -3.47 -6.58 -6.86
C ASN A 165 -2.76 -7.90 -7.17
N THR A 166 -3.51 -8.91 -7.59
CA THR A 166 -2.97 -10.20 -8.01
C THR A 166 -2.05 -10.02 -9.22
N ILE A 167 -2.49 -9.27 -10.24
CA ILE A 167 -1.65 -8.90 -11.40
C ILE A 167 -0.37 -8.20 -10.93
N PHE A 168 -0.48 -7.17 -10.09
CA PHE A 168 0.71 -6.47 -9.58
C PHE A 168 1.64 -7.39 -8.82
N LEU A 169 1.12 -8.33 -8.03
CA LEU A 169 1.92 -9.32 -7.33
C LEU A 169 2.68 -10.22 -8.30
N PHE A 170 2.02 -10.72 -9.35
CA PHE A 170 2.63 -11.55 -10.39
C PHE A 170 3.72 -10.79 -11.17
N TYR A 171 3.46 -9.54 -11.56
CA TYR A 171 4.36 -8.73 -12.40
C TYR A 171 5.38 -7.89 -11.62
N SER A 172 5.29 -7.85 -10.29
CA SER A 172 6.25 -7.13 -9.44
C SER A 172 7.64 -7.78 -9.39
N GLY A 173 7.81 -8.97 -9.99
CA GLY A 173 9.01 -9.78 -9.82
C GLY A 173 9.12 -10.40 -8.42
N LEU A 174 8.07 -10.22 -7.59
CA LEU A 174 7.98 -10.87 -6.30
C LEU A 174 7.68 -12.37 -6.52
N VAL A 175 6.46 -12.75 -6.87
CA VAL A 175 6.10 -14.19 -6.78
C VAL A 175 6.76 -15.05 -7.88
N PHE A 176 7.13 -14.43 -9.00
CA PHE A 176 7.85 -15.09 -10.09
C PHE A 176 9.07 -14.27 -10.46
N PRO A 177 10.26 -14.88 -10.64
CA PRO A 177 11.40 -14.20 -11.23
C PRO A 177 11.03 -13.78 -12.65
N THR A 178 10.79 -12.50 -12.88
CA THR A 178 10.39 -11.99 -14.19
C THR A 178 11.62 -11.77 -15.08
N SER A 179 11.59 -12.31 -16.30
CA SER A 179 12.63 -12.15 -17.33
C SER A 179 12.53 -10.85 -18.14
N PHE A 180 11.58 -9.97 -17.80
CA PHE A 180 11.33 -8.71 -18.48
C PHE A 180 12.05 -7.55 -17.76
N GLU A 181 12.52 -6.55 -18.53
CA GLU A 181 13.07 -5.30 -17.96
C GLU A 181 12.04 -4.70 -17.00
N THR A 182 12.39 -4.66 -15.73
CA THR A 182 11.53 -4.07 -14.70
C THR A 182 11.51 -2.56 -14.87
N PHE A 183 10.51 -1.88 -14.30
CA PHE A 183 10.50 -0.42 -14.25
C PHE A 183 11.78 0.14 -13.60
N ALA A 184 12.38 -0.61 -12.65
CA ALA A 184 13.67 -0.27 -12.06
C ALA A 184 14.82 -0.34 -13.08
N ASP A 185 14.83 -1.32 -13.98
CA ASP A 185 15.83 -1.43 -15.07
C ASP A 185 15.66 -0.29 -16.09
N MET A 186 14.42 0.07 -16.41
CA MET A 186 14.12 1.19 -17.30
C MET A 186 14.53 2.54 -16.67
N LEU A 187 14.31 2.70 -15.36
CA LEU A 187 14.68 3.90 -14.62
C LEU A 187 16.20 4.01 -14.41
N ASN A 188 16.89 2.87 -14.21
CA ASN A 188 18.35 2.80 -14.21
C ASN A 188 18.94 3.16 -15.58
N LYS A 189 18.33 2.71 -16.69
CA LYS A 189 18.72 3.15 -18.04
C LYS A 189 18.56 4.65 -18.23
N ILE A 190 17.42 5.21 -17.83
CA ILE A 190 17.15 6.65 -17.93
C ILE A 190 18.16 7.46 -17.08
N LEU A 191 18.46 7.02 -15.87
CA LEU A 191 19.46 7.68 -15.02
C LEU A 191 20.90 7.53 -15.55
N SER A 192 21.21 6.41 -16.22
CA SER A 192 22.52 6.21 -16.86
C SER A 192 22.73 7.06 -18.11
N LEU A 193 21.64 7.44 -18.80
CA LEU A 193 21.67 8.32 -19.97
C LEU A 193 21.93 9.78 -19.62
N GLY A 194 21.71 10.19 -18.36
CA GLY A 194 21.99 11.55 -17.87
C GLY A 194 23.41 11.77 -17.36
N ASN A 195 24.26 10.73 -17.38
CA ASN A 195 25.65 10.78 -16.92
C ASN A 195 26.69 10.77 -18.07
N ASN A 196 26.24 10.86 -19.32
CA ASN A 196 27.06 11.14 -20.50
C ASN A 196 26.71 12.52 -21.06
#